data_AF-A0A6B3CBK2-F1
#
_entry.id   AF-A0A6B3CBK2-F1
#
_cell.length_a   1.000
_cell.length_b   1.000
_cell.length_c   1.000
_cell.angle_alpha   90.00
_cell.angle_beta   90.00
_cell.angle_gamma   90.00
#
_symmetry.space_group_name_H-M   'P 1'
#
loop_
_entity.id
_entity.type
_entity.pdbx_description
1 polymer ?
#
loop_
_entity_poly.entity_id
_entity_poly.type
_entity_poly.pdbx_seq_one_letter_code
_entity_poly.pdbx_strand_id
1 'polypeptide(L)'
;GDDAIESGHELNVLLAEIDWQATGRVEGTLEEWRERHRAAFRAINAFHEAARADLGIRGRVTGEKHPERDLLVPSARRPGRRPAETDGEG
;
A
#
# COMPACT_ATOMS: atom_id res chain seq x y z
N GLY A 1 19.37 13.55 -11.38
CA GLY A 1 19.82 12.25 -10.88
C GLY A 1 19.13 11.21 -11.71
N ASP A 2 19.73 10.02 -11.79
CA ASP A 2 19.11 8.89 -12.47
C ASP A 2 18.26 8.06 -11.49
N ASP A 3 18.39 8.32 -10.18
CA ASP A 3 17.69 7.63 -9.10
C ASP A 3 16.16 7.61 -9.27
N ALA A 4 15.55 8.70 -9.77
CA ALA A 4 14.10 8.73 -10.03
C ALA A 4 13.72 7.84 -11.21
N ILE A 5 14.59 7.75 -12.22
CA ILE A 5 14.39 6.89 -13.40
C ILE A 5 14.51 5.42 -12.97
N GLU A 6 15.58 5.08 -12.24
CA GLU A 6 15.82 3.72 -11.75
C GLU A 6 14.71 3.24 -10.82
N SER A 7 14.36 4.03 -9.80
CA SER A 7 13.24 3.68 -8.89
C SER A 7 11.88 3.61 -9.61
N GLY A 8 11.68 4.40 -10.66
CA GLY A 8 10.51 4.32 -11.53
C GLY A 8 10.46 3.00 -12.32
N HIS A 9 11.60 2.51 -12.81
CA HIS A 9 11.69 1.21 -13.47
C HIS A 9 11.39 0.05 -12.51
N GLU A 10 11.96 0.07 -11.32
CA GLU A 10 11.70 -0.95 -10.28
C GLU A 10 10.22 -0.99 -9.90
N LEU A 11 9.60 0.18 -9.71
CA LEU A 11 8.18 0.28 -9.45
C LEU A 11 7.34 -0.34 -10.58
N ASN A 12 7.65 -0.02 -11.84
CA ASN A 12 6.90 -0.54 -12.98
C ASN A 12 6.94 -2.07 -13.07
N VAL A 13 8.08 -2.69 -12.75
CA VAL A 13 8.20 -4.15 -12.70
C VAL A 13 7.29 -4.73 -11.63
N LEU A 14 7.30 -4.18 -10.41
CA LEU A 14 6.46 -4.66 -9.32
C LEU A 14 4.96 -4.54 -9.63
N LEU A 15 4.54 -3.44 -10.25
CA LEU A 15 3.15 -3.26 -10.68
C LEU A 15 2.76 -4.26 -11.77
N ALA A 16 3.66 -4.57 -12.71
CA ALA A 16 3.42 -5.58 -13.73
C ALA A 16 3.28 -6.99 -13.13
N GLU A 17 4.11 -7.36 -12.15
CA GLU A 17 4.00 -8.66 -11.49
C GLU A 17 2.67 -8.86 -10.76
N ILE A 18 2.14 -7.79 -10.15
CA ILE A 18 0.82 -7.80 -9.52
C ILE A 18 -0.27 -8.14 -10.55
N ASP A 19 -0.24 -7.47 -11.71
CA ASP A 19 -1.19 -7.68 -12.80
C ASP A 19 -1.04 -9.08 -13.42
N TRP A 20 0.19 -9.54 -13.62
CA TRP A 20 0.47 -10.88 -14.13
C TRP A 20 -0.05 -11.97 -13.20
N GLN A 21 0.07 -11.80 -11.89
CA GLN A 21 -0.50 -12.76 -10.95
C GLN A 21 -2.04 -12.70 -10.95
N ALA A 22 -2.63 -11.50 -11.01
CA ALA A 22 -4.09 -11.32 -11.06
C ALA A 22 -4.72 -11.93 -12.33
N THR A 23 -4.00 -11.90 -13.45
CA THR A 23 -4.44 -12.45 -14.75
C THR A 23 -4.02 -13.91 -14.96
N GLY A 24 -3.35 -14.53 -14.00
CA GLY A 24 -2.90 -15.92 -14.08
C GLY A 24 -1.71 -16.15 -15.02
N ARG A 25 -1.02 -15.10 -15.44
CA ARG A 25 0.22 -15.18 -16.23
C ARG A 25 1.42 -15.64 -15.37
N VAL A 26 1.37 -15.36 -14.07
CA VAL A 26 2.31 -15.82 -13.07
C VAL A 26 1.53 -16.53 -11.96
N GLU A 27 1.97 -17.73 -11.57
CA GLU A 27 1.40 -18.44 -10.43
C GLU A 27 1.87 -17.82 -9.11
N GLY A 28 1.06 -17.95 -8.06
CA GLY A 28 1.44 -17.52 -6.73
C GLY A 28 0.29 -17.56 -5.74
N THR A 29 0.62 -17.62 -4.47
CA THR A 29 -0.31 -17.58 -3.36
C THR A 29 -0.84 -16.16 -3.11
N LEU A 30 -1.96 -16.08 -2.38
CA LEU A 30 -2.50 -14.79 -1.92
C LEU A 30 -1.50 -14.02 -1.05
N GLU A 31 -0.68 -14.71 -0.25
CA GLU A 31 0.29 -14.02 0.61
C GLU A 31 1.44 -13.41 -0.19
N GLU A 32 1.93 -14.10 -1.22
CA GLU A 32 2.91 -13.55 -2.15
C GLU A 32 2.34 -12.35 -2.93
N TRP A 33 1.07 -12.42 -3.32
CA TRP A 33 0.37 -11.29 -3.96
C TRP A 33 0.29 -10.07 -3.02
N ARG A 34 0.02 -10.30 -1.73
CA ARG A 34 0.00 -9.24 -0.71
C ARG A 34 1.39 -8.65 -0.50
N GLU A 35 2.42 -9.47 -0.47
CA GLU A 35 3.78 -8.98 -0.31
C GLU A 35 4.23 -8.14 -1.52
N ARG A 36 3.86 -8.54 -2.75
CA ARG A 36 4.08 -7.71 -3.95
C ARG A 36 3.45 -6.33 -3.83
N HIS A 37 2.24 -6.22 -3.26
CA HIS A 37 1.61 -4.92 -3.00
C HIS A 37 2.34 -4.10 -1.94
N ARG A 38 2.83 -4.72 -0.85
CA ARG A 38 3.65 -4.03 0.16
C ARG A 38 4.95 -3.52 -0.47
N ALA A 39 5.60 -4.35 -1.30
CA ALA A 39 6.80 -3.98 -2.03
C ALA A 39 6.54 -2.82 -3.00
N ALA A 40 5.46 -2.88 -3.80
CA ALA A 40 5.07 -1.79 -4.69
C ALA A 40 4.81 -0.49 -3.91
N PHE A 41 4.17 -0.56 -2.73
CA PHE A 41 3.97 0.63 -1.89
C PHE A 41 5.29 1.24 -1.40
N ARG A 42 6.25 0.41 -0.96
CA ARG A 42 7.59 0.89 -0.60
C ARG A 42 8.31 1.52 -1.80
N ALA A 43 8.23 0.90 -2.97
CA ALA A 43 8.82 1.40 -4.21
C ALA A 43 8.19 2.73 -4.66
N ILE A 44 6.86 2.89 -4.55
CA ILE A 44 6.17 4.16 -4.81
C ILE A 44 6.72 5.28 -3.92
N ASN A 45 6.95 5.00 -2.63
CA ASN A 45 7.50 6.00 -1.73
C ASN A 45 8.95 6.35 -2.09
N ALA A 46 9.78 5.35 -2.42
CA ALA A 46 11.15 5.57 -2.87
C ALA A 46 11.21 6.42 -4.15
N PHE A 47 10.38 6.09 -5.14
CA PHE A 47 10.26 6.87 -6.37
C PHE A 47 9.86 8.32 -6.11
N HIS A 48 8.88 8.56 -5.24
CA HIS A 48 8.49 9.93 -4.90
C HIS A 48 9.61 10.71 -4.20
N GLU A 49 10.37 10.08 -3.31
CA GLU A 49 11.51 10.74 -2.65
C GLU A 49 12.60 11.10 -3.67
N ALA A 50 12.95 10.17 -4.56
CA ALA A 50 13.95 10.39 -5.62
C ALA A 50 13.50 11.51 -6.58
N ALA A 51 12.26 11.47 -7.05
CA ALA A 51 11.71 12.50 -7.92
C ALA A 51 11.69 13.89 -7.25
N ARG A 52 11.41 13.95 -5.94
CA ARG A 52 11.46 15.21 -5.19
C ARG A 52 12.88 15.75 -5.06
N ALA A 53 13.86 14.89 -4.81
CA ALA A 53 15.26 15.27 -4.75
C ALA A 53 15.72 15.85 -6.09
N ASP A 54 15.38 15.20 -7.21
CA ASP A 54 15.70 15.67 -8.56
C ASP A 54 15.07 17.02 -8.90
N LEU A 55 13.84 17.27 -8.41
CA LEU A 55 13.14 18.54 -8.59
C LEU A 55 13.55 19.62 -7.57
N GLY A 56 14.49 19.35 -6.67
CA GLY A 56 14.95 20.28 -5.64
C GLY A 56 13.90 20.58 -4.55
N ILE A 57 12.91 19.71 -4.37
CA ILE A 57 11.83 19.88 -3.40
C ILE A 57 12.32 19.46 -2.00
N ARG A 58 12.18 20.36 -1.01
CA ARG A 58 12.60 20.12 0.38
C ARG A 58 11.55 19.32 1.18
N GLY A 59 12.02 18.49 2.12
CA GLY A 59 11.19 17.66 3.01
C GLY A 59 11.02 16.21 2.52
N ARG A 60 10.67 15.29 3.43
CA ARG A 60 10.49 13.84 3.17
C ARG A 60 9.02 13.48 3.00
N VAL A 61 8.74 12.55 2.09
CA VAL A 61 7.45 11.85 1.94
C VAL A 61 7.27 10.82 3.05
N THR A 62 8.37 10.22 3.51
CA THR A 62 8.39 9.23 4.58
C THR A 62 8.33 9.90 5.96
N GLY A 63 7.28 9.58 6.73
CA GLY A 63 7.03 10.06 8.10
C GLY A 63 5.96 9.20 8.80
N GLU A 64 5.74 9.41 10.11
CA GLU A 64 4.92 8.56 11.02
C GLU A 64 3.48 8.25 10.58
N LYS A 65 2.96 8.89 9.52
CA LYS A 65 1.56 8.77 9.07
C LYS A 65 1.30 7.85 7.87
N HIS A 66 2.33 7.21 7.32
CA HIS A 66 2.15 6.13 6.35
C HIS A 66 2.74 4.83 6.89
N PRO A 67 2.12 4.23 7.94
CA PRO A 67 2.33 2.80 8.15
C PRO A 67 2.01 2.12 6.83
N GLU A 68 2.77 1.11 6.46
CA GLU A 68 2.64 0.26 5.28
C GLU A 68 1.22 -0.26 5.18
N ARG A 69 0.31 0.60 4.71
CA ARG A 69 -1.04 0.60 5.27
C ARG A 69 -1.66 -0.69 4.85
N ASP A 70 -2.25 -1.35 5.85
CA ASP A 70 -3.03 -2.57 5.89
C ASP A 70 -4.18 -2.58 4.84
N LEU A 71 -3.83 -2.30 3.59
CA LEU A 71 -4.69 -2.01 2.44
C LEU A 71 -5.39 -3.26 1.93
N LEU A 72 -5.04 -4.42 2.49
CA LEU A 72 -5.49 -5.74 2.05
C LEU A 72 -6.35 -6.44 3.10
N VAL A 73 -6.65 -5.77 4.23
CA VAL A 73 -7.60 -6.26 5.22
C VAL A 73 -8.58 -5.13 5.55
N PRO A 74 -9.90 -5.30 5.34
CA PRO A 74 -10.87 -4.40 5.93
C PRO A 74 -10.56 -4.31 7.43
N SER A 75 -10.48 -3.09 7.97
CA SER A 75 -10.32 -2.88 9.40
C SER A 75 -11.29 -3.79 10.12
N ALA A 76 -10.79 -4.70 10.97
CA ALA A 76 -11.64 -5.63 11.70
C ALA A 76 -12.79 -4.82 12.32
N ARG A 77 -14.04 -5.11 11.88
CA ARG A 77 -15.21 -4.35 12.34
C ARG A 77 -15.15 -4.32 13.86
N ARG A 78 -14.99 -3.12 14.43
CA ARG A 78 -15.15 -2.91 15.88
C ARG A 78 -16.42 -3.63 16.30
N PRO A 79 -16.41 -4.54 17.29
CA PRO A 79 -17.62 -5.20 17.75
C PRO A 79 -18.62 -4.11 18.12
N GLY A 80 -19.73 -4.10 17.40
CA GLY A 80 -20.74 -3.06 17.49
C GLY A 80 -21.19 -2.89 18.93
N ARG A 81 -21.20 -1.63 19.38
CA ARG A 81 -21.95 -1.22 20.57
C ARG A 81 -23.38 -1.72 20.38
N ARG A 82 -23.81 -2.70 21.18
CA ARG A 82 -25.22 -3.09 21.23
C ARG A 82 -26.04 -1.84 21.56
N PRO A 83 -27.13 -1.55 20.83
CA PRO A 83 -28.09 -0.56 21.29
C PRO A 83 -28.59 -1.00 22.66
N ALA A 84 -28.66 -0.06 23.61
CA ALA A 84 -29.25 -0.31 24.91
C ALA A 84 -30.69 -0.78 24.70
N GLU A 85 -31.04 -1.92 25.29
CA GLU A 85 -32.43 -2.30 25.52
C GLU A 85 -33.10 -1.13 26.23
N THR A 86 -34.03 -0.49 25.54
CA THR A 86 -35.02 0.36 26.21
C THR A 86 -36.03 -0.60 26.82
N ASP A 87 -35.96 -0.74 28.14
CA ASP A 87 -37.01 -1.39 28.92
C ASP A 87 -38.35 -0.70 28.61
N GLY A 88 -39.28 -1.46 28.04
CA GLY A 88 -40.67 -1.06 27.94
C GLY A 88 -41.33 -1.26 29.29
N GLU A 89 -41.63 -0.17 29.99
CA GLU A 89 -42.61 -0.18 31.07
C GLU A 89 -44.03 -0.20 30.47
N GLY A 90 -44.82 -1.19 30.91
CA GLY A 90 -46.28 -1.19 30.82
C GLY A 90 -46.92 -0.65 32.08
#